data_AF-A0A3M1RWV8-F1
#
_entry.id   AF-A0A3M1RWV8-F1
#
_cell.length_a   1.000
_cell.length_b   1.000
_cell.length_c   1.000
_cell.angle_alpha   90.00
_cell.angle_beta   90.00
_cell.angle_gamma   90.00
#
_symmetry.space_group_name_H-M   'P 1'
#
loop_
_entity.id
_entity.type
_entity.pdbx_description
1 polymer ?
#
loop_
_entity_poly.entity_id
_entity_poly.type
_entity_poly.pdbx_seq_one_letter_code
_entity_poly.pdbx_strand_id
1 'polypeptide(L)'
;MFHPVLVVSATILLLFTVAGLAWTPARRFLSRSRIAEAKQSFRRRREHLEASFVCLVARRAEVDVDDVHCEFEDEILFVRHRETGEISALVGIAIEVRHPGRTFDEQSLGLQRAVAWFRLGPDGWQATERPLMNLSPREALDRLGGQLEPVGFERPKPRTVKS
;
A
#
# COMPACT_ATOMS: atom_id res chain seq x y z
N MET A 1 7.35 -54.30 24.92
CA MET A 1 8.38 -53.29 25.24
C MET A 1 8.23 -52.18 24.21
N PHE A 2 7.58 -51.06 24.55
CA PHE A 2 7.47 -49.94 23.61
C PHE A 2 8.85 -49.31 23.44
N HIS A 3 9.35 -49.23 22.20
CA HIS A 3 10.66 -48.65 21.93
C HIS A 3 10.63 -47.15 22.27
N PRO A 4 11.46 -46.66 23.21
CA PRO A 4 11.44 -45.26 23.66
C PRO A 4 11.66 -44.27 22.50
N VAL A 5 12.33 -44.71 21.45
CA VAL A 5 12.54 -43.96 20.21
C VAL A 5 11.22 -43.62 19.50
N LEU A 6 10.25 -44.54 19.44
CA LEU A 6 8.96 -44.29 18.77
C LEU A 6 8.11 -43.27 19.53
N VAL A 7 8.18 -43.30 20.86
CA VAL A 7 7.46 -42.36 21.72
C VAL A 7 8.01 -40.95 21.53
N VAL A 8 9.34 -40.78 21.53
CA VAL A 8 10.00 -39.48 21.34
C VAL A 8 9.72 -38.89 19.95
N SER A 9 9.78 -39.71 18.89
CA SER A 9 9.47 -39.28 17.53
C SER A 9 8.03 -38.77 17.40
N ALA A 10 7.07 -39.47 18.01
CA ALA A 10 5.68 -39.07 17.99
C ALA A 10 5.43 -37.75 18.74
N THR A 11 6.09 -37.51 19.88
CA THR A 11 5.98 -36.24 20.60
C THR A 11 6.56 -35.07 19.81
N ILE A 12 7.69 -35.26 19.13
CA ILE A 12 8.30 -34.21 18.29
C ILE A 12 7.36 -33.86 17.13
N LEU A 13 6.80 -34.87 16.45
CA LEU A 13 5.88 -34.64 15.33
C LEU A 13 4.61 -33.90 15.77
N LEU A 14 4.08 -34.25 16.95
CA LEU A 14 2.93 -33.60 17.56
C LEU A 14 3.25 -32.14 17.94
N LEU A 15 4.43 -31.88 18.49
CA LEU A 15 4.87 -30.52 18.81
C LEU A 15 4.99 -29.63 17.57
N PHE A 16 5.57 -30.14 16.47
CA PHE A 16 5.67 -29.39 15.21
C PHE A 16 4.31 -29.12 14.57
N THR A 17 3.39 -30.08 14.62
CA THR A 17 2.03 -29.89 14.09
C THR A 17 1.21 -28.91 14.93
N VAL A 18 1.28 -29.01 16.27
CA VAL A 18 0.61 -28.06 17.17
C VAL A 18 1.22 -26.67 17.04
N ALA A 19 2.55 -26.54 16.99
CA ALA A 19 3.22 -25.27 16.76
C ALA A 19 2.83 -24.66 15.40
N GLY A 20 2.83 -25.46 14.33
CA GLY A 20 2.41 -25.02 12.99
C GLY A 20 0.94 -24.56 12.94
N LEU A 21 0.02 -25.31 13.57
CA LEU A 21 -1.39 -24.93 13.67
C LEU A 21 -1.58 -23.66 14.49
N ALA A 22 -0.90 -23.52 15.64
CA ALA A 22 -1.00 -22.37 16.53
C ALA A 22 -0.33 -21.10 15.97
N TRP A 23 0.66 -21.25 15.09
CA TRP A 23 1.36 -20.12 14.46
C TRP A 23 0.45 -19.30 13.54
N THR A 24 -0.51 -19.95 12.88
CA THR A 24 -1.44 -19.29 11.95
C THR A 24 -2.45 -18.33 12.62
N PRO A 25 -3.18 -18.69 13.70
CA PRO A 25 -4.05 -17.77 14.41
C PRO A 25 -3.29 -16.70 15.18
N ALA A 26 -2.13 -17.03 15.78
CA ALA A 26 -1.30 -16.05 16.47
C ALA A 26 -0.81 -14.95 15.52
N ARG A 27 -0.31 -15.31 14.33
CA ARG A 27 0.02 -14.34 13.26
C ARG A 27 -1.18 -13.48 12.86
N ARG A 28 -2.38 -14.06 12.77
CA ARG A 28 -3.60 -13.30 12.42
C ARG A 28 -3.98 -12.29 13.49
N PHE A 29 -3.81 -12.60 14.78
CA PHE A 29 -4.17 -11.67 15.85
C PHE A 29 -3.19 -10.51 15.96
N LEU A 30 -1.87 -10.78 15.89
CA LEU A 30 -0.86 -9.73 15.80
C LEU A 30 -1.06 -8.85 14.56
N SER A 31 -1.55 -9.42 13.45
CA SER A 31 -1.80 -8.66 12.23
C SER A 31 -2.88 -7.58 12.39
N ARG A 32 -3.90 -7.78 13.23
CA ARG A 32 -4.99 -6.79 13.40
C ARG A 32 -4.50 -5.51 14.07
N SER A 33 -3.71 -5.64 15.14
CA SER A 33 -3.09 -4.49 15.82
C SER A 33 -2.16 -3.74 14.87
N ARG A 34 -1.32 -4.48 14.13
CA ARG A 34 -0.39 -3.91 13.16
C ARG A 34 -1.09 -3.16 12.03
N ILE A 35 -2.23 -3.66 11.55
CA ILE A 35 -3.04 -2.97 10.52
C ILE A 35 -3.64 -1.66 11.06
N ALA A 36 -4.16 -1.66 12.30
CA ALA A 36 -4.72 -0.45 12.89
C ALA A 36 -3.65 0.65 13.08
N GLU A 37 -2.47 0.26 13.57
CA GLU A 37 -1.32 1.13 13.72
C GLU A 37 -0.79 1.63 12.36
N ALA A 38 -0.72 0.76 11.35
CA ALA A 38 -0.35 1.12 9.98
C ALA A 38 -1.32 2.19 9.42
N LYS A 39 -2.63 2.00 9.56
CA LYS A 39 -3.63 2.99 9.13
C LYS A 39 -3.45 4.33 9.86
N GLN A 40 -3.27 4.30 11.17
CA GLN A 40 -3.09 5.52 11.96
C GLN A 40 -1.79 6.26 11.62
N SER A 41 -0.69 5.53 11.46
CA SER A 41 0.60 6.11 11.07
C SER A 41 0.57 6.68 9.65
N PHE A 42 -0.14 6.05 8.72
CA PHE A 42 -0.35 6.57 7.37
C PHE A 42 -1.08 7.92 7.43
N ARG A 43 -2.22 7.98 8.13
CA ARG A 43 -3.00 9.22 8.29
C ARG A 43 -2.16 10.37 8.83
N ARG A 44 -1.31 10.11 9.83
CA ARG A 44 -0.44 11.14 10.42
C ARG A 44 0.63 11.67 9.46
N ARG A 45 1.04 10.87 8.47
CA ARG A 45 2.11 11.22 7.52
C ARG A 45 1.59 11.49 6.11
N ARG A 46 0.27 11.45 5.89
CA ARG A 46 -0.35 11.50 4.55
C ARG A 46 0.16 12.70 3.75
N GLU A 47 0.05 13.91 4.31
CA GLU A 47 0.48 15.14 3.63
C GLU A 47 1.97 15.11 3.25
N HIS A 48 2.83 14.60 4.14
CA HIS A 48 4.27 14.46 3.86
C HIS A 48 4.54 13.41 2.77
N LEU A 49 3.79 12.31 2.76
CA LEU A 49 3.91 11.26 1.74
C LEU A 49 3.44 11.75 0.37
N GLU A 50 2.36 12.52 0.33
CA GLU A 50 1.83 13.15 -0.89
C GLU A 50 2.85 14.13 -1.48
N ALA A 51 3.39 15.04 -0.66
CA ALA A 51 4.46 15.95 -1.09
C ALA A 51 5.69 15.18 -1.59
N SER A 52 6.12 14.14 -0.85
CA SER A 52 7.25 13.30 -1.26
C SER A 52 6.98 12.59 -2.59
N PHE A 53 5.74 12.14 -2.83
CA PHE A 53 5.34 11.51 -4.08
C PHE A 53 5.43 12.49 -5.25
N VAL A 54 4.94 13.74 -5.10
CA VAL A 54 5.07 14.77 -6.15
C VAL A 54 6.54 15.00 -6.50
N CYS A 55 7.43 15.11 -5.51
CA CYS A 55 8.87 15.23 -5.75
C CYS A 55 9.45 14.02 -6.51
N LEU A 56 9.01 12.79 -6.18
CA LEU A 56 9.45 11.59 -6.89
C LEU A 56 8.98 11.57 -8.35
N VAL A 57 7.74 11.97 -8.61
CA VAL A 57 7.20 12.11 -9.96
C VAL A 57 8.00 13.15 -10.75
N ALA A 58 8.22 14.34 -10.19
CA ALA A 58 8.97 15.41 -10.84
C ALA A 58 10.38 14.96 -11.22
N ARG A 59 11.09 14.35 -10.24
CA ARG A 59 12.42 13.76 -10.46
C ARG A 59 12.39 12.69 -11.55
N ARG A 60 11.36 11.85 -11.58
CA ARG A 60 11.23 10.74 -12.55
C ARG A 60 10.93 11.23 -13.97
N ALA A 61 10.16 12.31 -14.09
CA ALA A 61 9.81 12.96 -15.35
C ALA A 61 10.84 14.01 -15.79
N GLU A 62 11.86 14.26 -14.98
CA GLU A 62 12.94 15.22 -15.23
C GLU A 62 12.39 16.65 -15.41
N VAL A 63 11.45 17.04 -14.56
CA VAL A 63 10.83 18.38 -14.51
C VAL A 63 10.93 18.96 -13.09
N ASP A 64 10.60 20.25 -12.94
CA ASP A 64 10.46 20.87 -11.63
C ASP A 64 9.20 20.36 -10.91
N VAL A 65 9.17 20.46 -9.58
CA VAL A 65 8.00 20.15 -8.76
C VAL A 65 6.82 21.04 -9.14
N ASP A 66 7.07 22.31 -9.48
CA ASP A 66 6.04 23.27 -9.90
C ASP A 66 5.38 22.91 -11.25
N ASP A 67 5.99 22.00 -12.01
CA ASP A 67 5.47 21.47 -13.26
C ASP A 67 4.64 20.18 -13.09
N VAL A 68 4.50 19.68 -11.85
CA VAL A 68 3.70 18.50 -11.53
C VAL A 68 2.46 18.91 -10.74
N HIS A 69 1.28 18.68 -11.31
CA HIS A 69 0.01 18.83 -10.62
C HIS A 69 -0.56 17.46 -10.27
N CYS A 70 -0.83 17.23 -8.97
CA CYS A 70 -1.38 15.98 -8.46
C CYS A 70 -2.58 16.27 -7.56
N GLU A 71 -3.73 15.70 -7.88
CA GLU A 71 -4.91 15.68 -7.03
C GLU A 71 -5.07 14.30 -6.41
N PHE A 72 -4.93 14.21 -5.09
CA PHE A 72 -5.08 12.96 -4.35
C PHE A 72 -6.53 12.77 -3.91
N GLU A 73 -7.10 11.62 -4.25
CA GLU A 73 -8.40 11.22 -3.71
C GLU A 73 -8.30 10.95 -2.20
N ASP A 74 -9.37 11.21 -1.48
CA ASP A 74 -9.44 10.93 -0.05
C ASP A 74 -9.66 9.45 0.29
N GLU A 75 -10.11 8.65 -0.67
CA GLU A 75 -10.32 7.22 -0.48
C GLU A 75 -8.97 6.49 -0.47
N ILE A 76 -8.76 5.68 0.57
CA ILE A 76 -7.54 4.90 0.76
C ILE A 76 -7.88 3.42 0.80
N LEU A 77 -7.26 2.66 -0.10
CA LEU A 77 -7.33 1.20 -0.11
C LEU A 77 -6.07 0.61 0.52
N PHE A 78 -6.21 0.06 1.72
CA PHE A 78 -5.12 -0.64 2.38
C PHE A 78 -5.07 -2.10 1.93
N VAL A 79 -3.89 -2.51 1.50
CA VAL A 79 -3.61 -3.86 1.02
C VAL A 79 -2.45 -4.47 1.78
N ARG A 80 -2.38 -5.79 1.81
CA ARG A 80 -1.25 -6.55 2.32
C ARG A 80 -0.70 -7.43 1.20
N HIS A 81 0.61 -7.45 1.03
CA HIS A 81 1.24 -8.39 0.13
C HIS A 81 1.17 -9.80 0.73
N ARG A 82 0.68 -10.78 -0.02
CA ARG A 82 0.40 -12.13 0.48
C ARG A 82 1.67 -12.88 0.89
N GLU A 83 2.74 -12.73 0.12
CA GLU A 83 4.01 -13.43 0.36
C GLU A 83 4.83 -12.79 1.49
N THR A 84 5.05 -11.47 1.42
CA THR A 84 5.91 -10.74 2.37
C THR A 84 5.16 -10.28 3.62
N GLY A 85 3.82 -10.19 3.57
CA GLY A 85 3.01 -9.61 4.64
C GLY A 85 3.13 -8.08 4.76
N GLU A 86 3.81 -7.41 3.82
CA GLU A 86 4.01 -5.97 3.81
C GLU A 86 2.68 -5.23 3.61
N ILE A 87 2.46 -4.16 4.38
CA ILE A 87 1.24 -3.35 4.29
C ILE A 87 1.50 -2.19 3.34
N SER A 88 0.55 -1.92 2.45
CA SER A 88 0.59 -0.80 1.53
C SER A 88 -0.73 -0.03 1.55
N ALA A 89 -0.68 1.23 1.13
CA ALA A 89 -1.84 2.07 0.88
C ALA A 89 -1.85 2.46 -0.59
N LEU A 90 -2.97 2.21 -1.26
CA LEU A 90 -3.24 2.61 -2.63
C LEU A 90 -4.20 3.79 -2.61
N VAL A 91 -3.80 4.91 -3.22
CA VAL A 91 -4.56 6.15 -3.26
C VAL A 91 -4.79 6.52 -4.71
N GLY A 92 -6.04 6.79 -5.08
CA GLY A 92 -6.37 7.28 -6.41
C GLY A 92 -5.79 8.69 -6.58
N ILE A 93 -5.20 8.97 -7.73
CA ILE A 93 -4.69 10.30 -8.06
C ILE A 93 -5.13 10.70 -9.46
N ALA A 94 -5.25 12.00 -9.67
CA ALA A 94 -5.24 12.62 -10.98
C ALA A 94 -3.93 13.38 -11.12
N ILE A 95 -3.15 13.08 -12.16
CA ILE A 95 -1.78 13.60 -12.33
C ILE A 95 -1.64 14.26 -13.71
N GLU A 96 -1.04 15.43 -13.71
CA GLU A 96 -0.64 16.16 -14.91
C GLU A 96 0.83 16.57 -14.75
N VAL A 97 1.63 16.35 -15.80
CA VAL A 97 3.05 16.70 -15.82
C VAL A 97 3.30 17.61 -17.00
N ARG A 98 3.76 18.84 -16.74
CA ARG A 98 4.10 19.82 -17.76
C ARG A 98 5.58 19.72 -18.10
N HIS A 99 5.90 19.69 -19.38
CA HIS A 99 7.29 19.71 -19.82
C HIS A 99 7.63 21.11 -20.38
N PRO A 100 8.51 21.88 -19.72
CA PRO A 100 8.88 23.20 -20.22
C PRO A 100 9.56 23.08 -21.59
N GLY A 101 9.14 23.93 -22.54
CA GLY A 101 9.68 23.96 -23.90
C GLY A 101 9.12 22.91 -24.87
N ARG A 102 8.21 22.04 -24.43
CA ARG A 102 7.42 21.18 -25.32
C ARG A 102 6.11 21.90 -25.67
N THR A 103 5.81 22.06 -26.96
CA THR A 103 4.52 22.60 -27.41
C THR A 103 3.39 21.72 -26.87
N PHE A 104 2.29 22.33 -26.41
CA PHE A 104 1.17 21.68 -25.70
C PHE A 104 0.62 20.39 -26.35
N ASP A 105 0.89 20.15 -27.64
CA ASP A 105 0.35 19.05 -28.43
C ASP A 105 1.20 17.76 -28.42
N GLU A 106 2.49 17.82 -28.05
CA GLU A 106 3.38 16.65 -28.27
C GLU A 106 3.57 15.74 -27.05
N GLN A 107 3.47 16.24 -25.81
CA GLN A 107 3.70 15.42 -24.60
C GLN A 107 2.89 15.82 -23.35
N SER A 108 2.13 16.93 -23.36
CA SER A 108 1.26 17.26 -22.23
C SER A 108 0.01 16.38 -22.30
N LEU A 109 0.13 15.16 -21.80
CA LEU A 109 -1.02 14.33 -21.51
C LEU A 109 -1.79 15.06 -20.41
N GLY A 110 -2.92 15.68 -20.76
CA GLY A 110 -3.80 16.31 -19.77
C GLY A 110 -4.17 15.35 -18.65
N LEU A 111 -4.81 15.87 -17.59
CA LEU A 111 -5.06 15.15 -16.33
C LEU A 111 -5.34 13.64 -16.48
N GLN A 112 -4.40 12.81 -16.05
CA GLN A 112 -4.44 11.35 -16.16
C GLN A 112 -4.82 10.71 -14.82
N ARG A 113 -5.70 9.69 -14.87
CA ARG A 113 -6.00 8.87 -13.69
C ARG A 113 -4.84 7.93 -13.41
N ALA A 114 -4.44 7.82 -12.14
CA ALA A 114 -3.45 6.86 -11.71
C ALA A 114 -3.66 6.44 -10.25
N VAL A 115 -2.79 5.56 -9.76
CA VAL A 115 -2.73 5.17 -8.34
C VAL A 115 -1.34 5.49 -7.79
N ALA A 116 -1.29 6.31 -6.74
CA ALA A 116 -0.12 6.43 -5.89
C ALA A 116 -0.05 5.23 -4.94
N TRP A 117 1.10 4.57 -4.89
CA TRP A 117 1.33 3.41 -4.03
C TRP A 117 2.31 3.81 -2.92
N PHE A 118 1.86 3.67 -1.68
CA PHE A 118 2.69 3.87 -0.49
C PHE A 118 2.94 2.54 0.22
N ARG A 119 4.18 2.29 0.63
CA ARG A 119 4.62 1.05 1.25
C ARG A 119 5.10 1.29 2.68
N LEU A 120 4.73 0.41 3.60
CA LEU A 120 5.19 0.45 4.99
C LEU A 120 6.44 -0.43 5.16
N GLY A 121 7.61 0.22 5.16
CA GLY A 121 8.90 -0.39 5.42
C GLY A 121 9.36 -0.26 6.88
N PRO A 122 10.59 -0.70 7.19
CA PRO A 122 11.19 -0.57 8.52
C PRO A 122 11.35 0.90 8.96
N ASP A 123 11.65 1.80 8.01
CA ASP A 123 11.79 3.25 8.26
C ASP A 123 10.43 3.99 8.24
N GLY A 124 9.34 3.23 8.08
CA GLY A 124 7.98 3.73 8.00
C GLY A 124 7.47 3.83 6.56
N TRP A 125 6.49 4.70 6.36
CA TRP A 125 5.82 4.86 5.08
C TRP A 125 6.71 5.56 4.04
N GLN A 126 6.72 5.02 2.83
CA GLN A 126 7.44 5.57 1.67
C GLN A 126 6.56 5.52 0.43
N ALA A 127 6.66 6.53 -0.42
CA ALA A 127 6.00 6.56 -1.73
C ALA A 127 6.81 5.76 -2.76
N THR A 128 6.14 5.09 -3.71
CA THR A 128 6.83 4.47 -4.85
C THR A 128 7.11 5.49 -5.93
N GLU A 129 8.24 5.35 -6.64
CA GLU A 129 8.65 6.29 -7.69
C GLU A 129 7.76 6.26 -8.94
N ARG A 130 6.94 5.22 -9.10
CA ARG A 130 6.09 5.03 -10.29
C ARG A 130 4.62 4.91 -9.90
N PRO A 131 3.76 5.85 -10.29
CA PRO A 131 2.32 5.64 -10.21
C PRO A 131 1.87 4.51 -11.13
N LEU A 132 0.79 3.83 -10.73
CA LEU A 132 0.10 2.90 -11.62
C LEU A 132 -0.85 3.70 -12.52
N MET A 133 -0.38 4.03 -13.72
CA MET A 133 -1.14 4.85 -14.68
C MET A 133 -2.38 4.13 -15.20
N ASN A 134 -3.42 4.91 -15.50
CA ASN A 134 -4.69 4.48 -16.10
C ASN A 134 -5.43 3.41 -15.27
N LEU A 135 -5.32 3.49 -13.95
CA LEU A 135 -6.01 2.60 -13.01
C LEU A 135 -6.61 3.41 -11.86
N SER A 136 -7.73 2.92 -11.34
CA SER A 136 -8.23 3.22 -10.00
C SER A 136 -7.62 2.26 -8.97
N PRO A 137 -7.66 2.57 -7.66
CA PRO A 137 -7.18 1.66 -6.62
C PRO A 137 -7.83 0.27 -6.67
N ARG A 138 -9.11 0.20 -7.06
CA ARG A 138 -9.83 -1.07 -7.21
C ARG A 138 -9.31 -1.88 -8.39
N GLU A 139 -9.14 -1.27 -9.55
CA GLU A 139 -8.58 -1.96 -10.72
C GLU A 139 -7.13 -2.40 -10.49
N ALA A 140 -6.34 -1.60 -9.75
CA ALA A 140 -5.01 -1.99 -9.33
C ALA A 140 -5.04 -3.24 -8.42
N LEU A 141 -5.98 -3.30 -7.46
CA LEU A 141 -6.18 -4.49 -6.63
C LEU A 141 -6.63 -5.69 -7.47
N ASP A 142 -7.54 -5.54 -8.42
CA ASP A 142 -8.01 -6.64 -9.27
C ASP A 142 -6.87 -7.18 -10.15
N ARG A 143 -6.08 -6.29 -10.74
CA ARG A 143 -4.89 -6.63 -11.55
C ARG A 143 -3.81 -7.34 -10.74
N LEU A 144 -3.67 -6.99 -9.46
CA LEU A 144 -2.65 -7.53 -8.55
C LEU A 144 -3.22 -8.50 -7.52
N GLY A 145 -4.46 -8.99 -7.69
CA GLY A 145 -5.19 -9.73 -6.65
C GLY A 145 -4.55 -11.07 -6.24
N GLY A 146 -3.72 -11.64 -7.13
CA GLY A 146 -2.89 -12.80 -6.83
C GLY A 146 -1.76 -12.52 -5.83
N GLN A 147 -1.32 -11.27 -5.72
CA GLN A 147 -0.21 -10.83 -4.86
C GLN A 147 -0.69 -9.99 -3.67
N LEU A 148 -1.82 -9.29 -3.82
CA LEU A 148 -2.36 -8.38 -2.83
C LEU A 148 -3.66 -8.93 -2.23
N GLU A 149 -3.84 -8.70 -0.93
CA GLU A 149 -5.11 -8.92 -0.26
C GLU A 149 -5.60 -7.61 0.38
N PRO A 150 -6.88 -7.25 0.22
CA PRO A 150 -7.42 -6.06 0.87
C PRO A 150 -7.50 -6.27 2.39
N VAL A 151 -6.98 -5.32 3.16
CA VAL A 151 -7.01 -5.33 4.64
C VAL A 151 -7.78 -4.15 5.23
N GLY A 152 -8.26 -3.26 4.38
CA GLY A 152 -9.18 -2.22 4.78
C GLY A 152 -9.43 -1.21 3.68
N PHE A 153 -10.57 -0.57 3.78
CA PHE A 153 -10.94 0.54 2.93
C PHE A 153 -11.36 1.69 3.83
N GLU A 154 -10.80 2.86 3.60
CA GLU A 154 -11.09 4.07 4.35
C GLU A 154 -11.63 5.13 3.40
N ARG A 155 -12.90 5.50 3.60
CA ARG A 155 -13.48 6.68 2.98
C ARG A 155 -13.24 7.88 3.89
N PRO A 156 -13.11 9.10 3.34
CA PRO A 156 -13.17 10.30 4.17
C PRO A 156 -14.44 10.28 5.00
N LYS A 157 -14.30 10.67 6.28
CA LYS A 157 -15.47 10.98 7.10
C LYS A 157 -16.15 12.19 6.45
N PRO A 158 -17.45 12.13 6.10
CA PRO A 158 -18.12 13.28 5.50
C PRO A 158 -17.92 14.48 6.42
N ARG A 159 -17.36 15.58 5.89
CA ARG A 159 -17.29 16.85 6.60
C ARG A 159 -18.75 17.24 6.90
N THR A 160 -19.19 17.06 8.13
CA THR A 160 -20.44 17.65 8.61
C THR A 160 -20.25 19.16 8.55
N VAL A 161 -20.71 19.76 7.46
CA VAL A 161 -20.93 21.20 7.38
C VAL A 161 -21.99 21.50 8.44
N LYS A 162 -21.59 22.11 9.55
CA LYS A 162 -22.55 22.71 10.47
C LYS A 162 -23.15 23.89 9.71
N SER A 163 -24.44 23.79 9.36
CA SER A 163 -25.23 24.93 8.87
C SER A 163 -25.43 25.94 9.98
#